data_AF-A0A5K1FYC3-F1
#
_entry.id   AF-A0A5K1FYC3-F1
#
_cell.length_a   1.000
_cell.length_b   1.000
_cell.length_c   1.000
_cell.angle_alpha   90.00
_cell.angle_beta   90.00
_cell.angle_gamma   90.00
#
_symmetry.space_group_name_H-M   'P 1'
#
loop_
_entity.id
_entity.type
_entity.pdbx_description
1 polymer ?
#
loop_
_entity_poly.entity_id
_entity_poly.type
_entity_poly.pdbx_seq_one_letter_code
_entity_poly.pdbx_strand_id
1 'polypeptide(L)' 'ELDGKDARIADYFDVVAGTSTGGLVTAMLTAPGRNNRPLFSAKDIVPFYLEHCPKIFPQS' A
#
# COMPACT_ATOMS: atom_id res chain seq x y z
N GLU A 1 -13.32 12.00 -13.27
CA GLU A 1 -13.44 11.25 -12.00
C GLU A 1 -13.97 12.19 -10.94
N LEU A 2 -14.76 11.67 -9.99
CA LEU A 2 -15.42 12.47 -8.96
C LEU A 2 -14.44 12.97 -7.87
N ASP A 3 -13.45 12.16 -7.48
CA ASP A 3 -12.62 12.42 -6.30
C ASP A 3 -11.16 12.82 -6.62
N GLY A 4 -10.81 12.83 -7.90
CA GLY A 4 -9.48 13.21 -8.39
C GLY A 4 -8.39 12.14 -8.22
N LYS A 5 -7.26 12.36 -8.90
CA LYS A 5 -6.12 11.41 -8.98
C LYS A 5 -5.42 11.14 -7.65
N ASP A 6 -5.63 12.01 -6.66
CA ASP A 6 -4.96 11.96 -5.38
C ASP A 6 -5.77 11.24 -4.30
N ALA A 7 -6.99 10.79 -4.61
CA ALA A 7 -7.78 9.93 -3.73
C ALA A 7 -7.04 8.63 -3.39
N ARG A 8 -7.18 8.15 -2.16
CA ARG A 8 -6.54 6.95 -1.62
C ARG A 8 -7.57 6.13 -0.85
N ILE A 9 -7.31 4.82 -0.71
CA ILE A 9 -8.16 3.91 0.06
C ILE A 9 -8.38 4.44 1.50
N ALA A 10 -7.34 4.97 2.14
CA ALA A 10 -7.43 5.53 3.49
C ALA A 10 -8.36 6.75 3.64
N ASP A 11 -8.81 7.37 2.54
CA ASP A 11 -9.77 8.50 2.60
C ASP A 11 -11.21 8.03 2.83
N TYR A 12 -11.50 6.75 2.62
CA TYR A 12 -12.86 6.20 2.61
C TYR A 12 -13.11 5.17 3.71
N PHE A 13 -12.05 4.66 4.34
CA PHE A 13 -12.14 3.59 5.33
C PHE A 13 -11.60 4.05 6.67
N ASP A 14 -12.47 4.07 7.68
CA ASP A 14 -12.10 4.41 9.07
C ASP A 14 -11.17 3.36 9.70
N VAL A 15 -11.28 2.10 9.24
CA VAL A 15 -10.51 0.97 9.75
C VAL A 15 -10.00 0.13 8.59
N VAL A 16 -8.71 -0.20 8.62
CA VAL A 16 -8.07 -1.13 7.68
C VAL A 16 -7.30 -2.18 8.48
N ALA A 17 -7.47 -3.45 8.13
CA ALA A 17 -6.82 -4.55 8.81
C ALA A 17 -6.31 -5.58 7.79
N GLY A 18 -5.20 -6.25 8.14
CA GLY A 18 -4.61 -7.29 7.31
C GLY A 18 -3.65 -8.17 8.09
N THR A 19 -3.54 -9.43 7.68
CA THR A 19 -2.65 -10.44 8.28
C THR A 19 -1.66 -10.94 7.23
N SER A 20 -0.42 -11.26 7.65
CA SER A 20 0.67 -11.68 6.76
C SER A 20 0.94 -10.62 5.68
N THR A 21 1.01 -10.99 4.39
CA THR A 21 1.12 -10.07 3.25
C THR A 21 0.05 -8.97 3.28
N GLY A 22 -1.17 -9.28 3.75
CA GLY A 22 -2.24 -8.29 3.92
C GLY A 22 -1.92 -7.24 4.98
N GLY A 23 -1.14 -7.59 6.02
CA GLY A 23 -0.68 -6.64 7.03
C GLY A 23 0.37 -5.67 6.49
N LEU A 24 1.27 -6.16 5.62
CA LEU A 24 2.20 -5.29 4.88
C LEU A 24 1.45 -4.33 3.96
N VAL A 25 0.48 -4.83 3.20
CA VAL A 25 -0.38 -4.00 2.34
C VAL A 25 -1.15 -2.96 3.14
N THR A 26 -1.69 -3.33 4.30
CA THR A 26 -2.36 -2.40 5.22
C THR A 26 -1.42 -1.27 5.61
N ALA A 27 -0.21 -1.59 6.08
CA ALA A 27 0.78 -0.59 6.45
C ALA A 27 1.18 0.31 5.27
N MET A 28 1.37 -0.24 4.07
CA MET A 28 1.69 0.55 2.87
C MET A 28 0.60 1.58 2.51
N LEU A 29 -0.67 1.21 2.71
CA LEU A 29 -1.83 2.03 2.36
C LEU A 29 -2.25 3.02 3.46
N THR A 30 -1.77 2.87 4.70
CA THR A 30 -2.18 3.74 5.82
C THR A 30 -1.03 4.49 6.48
N ALA A 31 0.24 4.07 6.29
CA ALA A 31 1.38 4.77 6.86
C ALA A 31 1.51 6.19 6.25
N PRO A 32 1.68 7.22 7.10
CA PRO A 32 1.79 8.60 6.63
C PRO A 32 3.14 8.82 5.93
N GLY A 33 3.08 9.32 4.70
CA GLY A 33 4.22 9.78 3.90
C GLY A 33 4.32 11.29 3.85
N ARG A 34 4.80 11.83 2.72
CA ARG A 34 4.86 13.29 2.52
C ARG A 34 3.45 13.88 2.54
N ASN A 35 3.32 15.05 3.17
CA ASN A 35 2.05 15.77 3.32
C ASN A 35 0.97 14.99 4.08
N ASN A 36 1.37 14.04 4.95
CA ASN A 36 0.45 13.23 5.76
C ASN A 36 -0.54 12.39 4.93
N ARG A 37 -0.19 12.09 3.67
CA ARG A 37 -0.93 11.18 2.78
C ARG A 37 -0.32 9.78 2.85
N PRO A 38 -1.08 8.70 2.55
CA PRO A 38 -0.53 7.36 2.43
C PRO A 38 0.75 7.30 1.61
N LEU A 39 1.76 6.61 2.14
CA LEU A 39 3.07 6.48 1.52
C LEU A 39 3.02 5.80 0.15
N PHE A 40 2.09 4.85 -0.01
CA PHE A 40 1.84 4.16 -1.29
C PHE A 40 0.40 4.39 -1.75
N SER A 41 0.20 4.43 -3.06
CA SER A 41 -1.11 4.25 -3.68
C SER A 41 -1.35 2.77 -3.98
N ALA A 42 -2.61 2.37 -4.16
CA ALA A 42 -2.96 0.97 -4.41
C ALA A 42 -2.24 0.37 -5.64
N LYS A 43 -2.02 1.18 -6.68
CA LYS A 43 -1.30 0.77 -7.89
C LYS A 43 0.19 0.49 -7.66
N ASP A 44 0.77 0.98 -6.56
CA ASP A 44 2.21 0.82 -6.26
C ASP A 44 2.51 -0.53 -5.57
N ILE A 45 1.48 -1.22 -5.06
CA ILE A 45 1.64 -2.50 -4.32
C ILE A 45 2.19 -3.61 -5.21
N VAL A 46 1.65 -3.77 -6.42
CA VAL A 46 2.09 -4.83 -7.35
C VAL A 46 3.54 -4.59 -7.79
N PRO A 47 3.94 -3.39 -8.26
CA PRO A 47 5.34 -3.08 -8.53
C PRO A 47 6.27 -3.36 -7.35
N PHE A 48 5.87 -2.99 -6.13
CA PHE A 48 6.65 -3.26 -4.92
C PHE A 48 6.95 -4.76 -4.77
N TYR A 49 5.93 -5.63 -4.88
CA TYR A 49 6.17 -7.07 -4.77
C TYR A 49 6.99 -7.61 -5.94
N LEU A 50 6.79 -7.13 -7.17
CA LEU A 50 7.61 -7.56 -8.31
C LEU A 50 9.10 -7.23 -8.10
N GLU A 51 9.40 -6.08 -7.52
CA GLU A 51 10.78 -5.67 -7.21
C GLU A 51 11.37 -6.44 -6.02
N HIS A 52 10.61 -6.62 -4.94
CA HIS A 52 11.14 -7.10 -3.67
C HIS A 52 10.93 -8.60 -3.43
N CYS A 53 9.99 -9.27 -4.09
CA CYS A 53 9.73 -10.71 -3.88
C CYS A 53 10.98 -11.58 -4.03
N PRO A 54 11.86 -11.40 -5.03
CA PRO A 54 13.07 -12.22 -5.13
C PRO A 54 14.03 -12.07 -3.94
N LYS A 55 13.96 -10.94 -3.22
CA LYS A 55 14.76 -10.68 -2.00
C LYS A 55 14.07 -11.21 -0.75
N ILE A 56 12.73 -11.14 -0.70
CA ILE A 56 11.91 -11.64 0.40
C ILE A 56 11.87 -13.19 0.38
N PHE A 57 11.75 -13.76 -0.82
CA PHE A 57 11.65 -15.19 -1.11
C PHE A 57 12.70 -15.57 -2.16
N PRO A 58 13.98 -15.66 -1.79
CA PRO A 58 15.02 -16.08 -2.73
C PRO A 58 14.72 -17.49 -3.24
N GLN A 59 14.72 -17.67 -4.56
CA GLN A 59 14.70 -19.00 -5.17
C GLN A 59 16.10 -19.60 -5.02
N SER A 60 16.18 -20.67 -4.24
CA SER A 60 17.39 -21.48 -4.02
C SER A 60 17.85 -22.20 -5.28
#